data_AF-A0A938U038-F1
#
_entry.id   AF-A0A938U038-F1
#
_cell.length_a   1.000
_cell.length_b   1.000
_cell.length_c   1.000
_cell.angle_alpha   90.00
_cell.angle_beta   90.00
_cell.angle_gamma   90.00
#
_symmetry.space_group_name_H-M   'P 1'
#
loop_
_entity.id
_entity.type
_entity.pdbx_description
1 polymer ?
#
loop_
_entity_poly.entity_id
_entity_poly.type
_entity_poly.pdbx_seq_one_letter_code
_entity_poly.pdbx_strand_id
1 'polypeptide(L)'
;MTSLLRAFVPTVVVSVASVGVGVGSGCGPQSQVGRPCETAGEELCEGVARLRCDGARYALLAPCHHECVEGEGVRHEQGELTADETWTCEEGPHVVNGQVIVAAGAILTIDAGALLRLTPSSTLDVDPEGRLVIDATAGGPVLVTSDNGQQAGFASSRSGGINVFAVGSGVEPSLLRHVIVERGHNGIGVFGLSASSTPPVLDNCTLRENQGLGILIGCDEPDAPVPDFAAAGNLFFNNGGGDVGSCQTE
;
A
#
# COMPACT_ATOMS: atom_id res chain seq x y z
N MET A 1 -19.22 -83.90 18.88
CA MET A 1 -18.82 -83.65 17.48
C MET A 1 -20.04 -83.24 16.68
N THR A 2 -20.38 -81.95 16.59
CA THR A 2 -21.00 -81.38 15.39
C THR A 2 -20.88 -79.86 15.42
N SER A 3 -20.43 -79.32 14.29
CA SER A 3 -20.01 -77.96 14.01
C SER A 3 -21.22 -77.03 13.83
N LEU A 4 -21.19 -75.84 14.42
CA LEU A 4 -22.11 -74.74 14.12
C LEU A 4 -21.33 -73.66 13.35
N LEU A 5 -21.53 -73.62 12.03
CA LEU A 5 -21.14 -72.48 11.21
C LEU A 5 -22.00 -71.27 11.58
N ARG A 6 -21.37 -70.17 12.01
CA ARG A 6 -22.01 -68.84 12.02
C ARG A 6 -21.52 -68.05 10.82
N ALA A 7 -22.48 -67.60 10.01
CA ALA A 7 -22.29 -66.76 8.84
C ALA A 7 -21.63 -65.42 9.21
N PHE A 8 -20.62 -65.03 8.42
CA PHE A 8 -20.00 -63.71 8.46
C PHE A 8 -20.89 -62.72 7.72
N VAL A 9 -21.39 -61.69 8.42
CA VAL A 9 -21.97 -60.49 7.79
C VAL A 9 -20.89 -59.41 7.84
N PRO A 10 -20.35 -58.92 6.71
CA PRO A 10 -19.36 -57.86 6.75
C PRO A 10 -20.05 -56.53 7.06
N THR A 11 -19.73 -55.94 8.20
CA THR A 11 -20.07 -54.55 8.52
C THR A 11 -19.25 -53.64 7.61
N VAL A 12 -19.92 -52.96 6.68
CA VAL A 12 -19.30 -51.90 5.87
C VAL A 12 -19.09 -50.68 6.77
N VAL A 13 -17.85 -50.45 7.20
CA VAL A 13 -17.47 -49.20 7.86
C VAL A 13 -17.31 -48.16 6.75
N VAL A 14 -18.31 -47.30 6.60
CA VAL A 14 -18.18 -46.08 5.78
C VAL A 14 -17.29 -45.13 6.55
N SER A 15 -16.00 -45.14 6.23
CA SER A 15 -15.06 -44.14 6.72
C SER A 15 -15.36 -42.84 5.98
N VAL A 16 -16.09 -41.94 6.63
CA VAL A 16 -16.20 -40.56 6.16
C VAL A 16 -14.82 -39.94 6.38
N ALA A 17 -14.03 -39.86 5.32
CA ALA A 17 -12.83 -39.04 5.33
C ALA A 17 -13.30 -37.59 5.49
N SER A 18 -13.19 -37.06 6.71
CA SER A 18 -13.18 -35.63 6.90
C SER A 18 -11.98 -35.11 6.12
N VAL A 19 -12.23 -34.53 4.95
CA VAL A 19 -11.26 -33.68 4.28
C VAL A 19 -11.06 -32.51 5.23
N GLY A 20 -10.02 -32.61 6.06
CA GLY A 20 -9.53 -31.48 6.82
C GLY A 20 -9.12 -30.43 5.81
N VAL A 21 -9.94 -29.39 5.66
CA VAL A 21 -9.50 -28.16 5.02
C VAL A 21 -8.35 -27.68 5.89
N GLY A 22 -7.13 -27.81 5.36
CA GLY A 22 -5.95 -27.24 5.99
C GLY A 22 -6.19 -25.75 6.18
N VAL A 23 -6.44 -25.36 7.43
CA VAL A 23 -6.18 -23.99 7.87
C VAL A 23 -4.76 -23.66 7.48
N GLY A 24 -4.60 -22.49 6.87
CA GLY A 24 -3.51 -22.18 5.98
C GLY A 24 -2.12 -22.31 6.58
N SER A 25 -1.13 -22.07 5.74
CA SER A 25 0.21 -21.60 6.13
C SER A 25 0.12 -20.23 6.81
N GLY A 26 -0.75 -20.09 7.80
CA GLY A 26 -0.89 -18.94 8.65
C GLY A 26 0.16 -19.07 9.73
N CYS A 27 1.04 -18.07 9.78
CA CYS A 27 1.74 -17.57 10.95
C CYS A 27 1.99 -18.61 12.06
N GLY A 28 3.26 -18.99 12.25
CA GLY A 28 3.65 -20.00 13.23
C GLY A 28 3.10 -19.72 14.64
N PRO A 29 3.09 -20.71 15.55
CA PRO A 29 2.40 -20.62 16.85
C PRO A 29 2.89 -19.52 17.81
N GLN A 30 3.98 -18.82 17.46
CA GLN A 30 4.54 -17.68 18.20
C GLN A 30 4.14 -16.33 17.59
N SER A 31 3.42 -16.33 16.47
CA SER A 31 3.10 -15.10 15.76
C SER A 31 2.05 -14.27 16.47
N GLN A 32 2.28 -12.97 16.55
CA GLN A 32 1.36 -11.99 17.09
C GLN A 32 0.29 -11.60 16.06
N VAL A 33 0.47 -11.91 14.77
CA VAL A 33 -0.54 -11.61 13.74
C VAL A 33 -1.90 -12.21 14.13
N GLY A 34 -2.92 -11.35 14.17
CA GLY A 34 -4.29 -11.69 14.54
C GLY A 34 -4.52 -11.89 16.05
N ARG A 35 -3.48 -11.80 16.89
CA ARG A 35 -3.64 -11.83 18.35
C ARG A 35 -4.16 -10.48 18.85
N PRO A 36 -4.92 -10.47 19.97
CA PRO A 36 -5.41 -9.23 20.56
C PRO A 36 -4.25 -8.29 20.94
N CYS A 37 -4.50 -7.00 20.81
CA CYS A 37 -3.60 -5.94 21.25
C CYS A 37 -4.38 -4.95 22.13
N GLU A 38 -3.68 -4.32 23.08
CA GLU A 38 -4.31 -3.44 24.07
C GLU A 38 -4.29 -1.98 23.66
N THR A 39 -3.24 -1.55 22.96
CA THR A 39 -3.02 -0.15 22.58
C THR A 39 -3.11 0.00 21.06
N ALA A 40 -4.18 0.64 20.57
CA ALA A 40 -4.32 0.96 19.14
C ALA A 40 -3.09 1.73 18.62
N GLY A 41 -2.54 1.31 17.48
CA GLY A 41 -1.32 1.88 16.92
C GLY A 41 -0.02 1.43 17.59
N GLU A 42 -0.06 0.60 18.64
CA GLU A 42 1.14 -0.08 19.12
C GLU A 42 1.75 -0.89 17.99
N GLU A 43 3.06 -0.77 17.86
CA GLU A 43 3.83 -1.49 16.86
C GLU A 43 4.90 -2.32 17.53
N LEU A 44 5.10 -3.50 16.98
CA LEU A 44 6.14 -4.40 17.42
C LEU A 44 6.81 -5.06 16.23
N CYS A 45 8.04 -5.48 16.47
CA CYS A 45 8.77 -6.32 15.54
C CYS A 45 8.51 -7.79 15.86
N GLU A 46 8.17 -8.56 14.83
CA GLU A 46 8.10 -10.01 14.86
C GLU A 46 9.05 -10.58 13.80
N GLY A 47 10.29 -10.86 14.21
CA GLY A 47 11.36 -11.22 13.27
C GLY A 47 11.61 -10.08 12.28
N VAL A 48 11.34 -10.32 11.00
CA VAL A 48 11.51 -9.34 9.91
C VAL A 48 10.23 -8.55 9.59
N ALA A 49 9.11 -8.89 10.25
CA ALA A 49 7.82 -8.26 10.04
C ALA A 49 7.57 -7.14 11.05
N ARG A 50 7.05 -6.00 10.58
CA ARG A 50 6.49 -4.97 11.43
C ARG A 50 4.98 -5.16 11.55
N LEU A 51 4.50 -5.30 12.78
CA LEU A 51 3.08 -5.41 13.07
C LEU A 51 2.55 -4.12 13.68
N ARG A 52 1.27 -3.84 13.46
CA ARG A 52 0.55 -2.74 14.11
C ARG A 52 -0.77 -3.22 14.67
N CYS A 53 -1.09 -2.79 15.88
CA CYS A 53 -2.40 -2.95 16.47
C CYS A 53 -3.43 -2.11 15.71
N ASP A 54 -4.44 -2.74 15.12
CA ASP A 54 -5.58 -2.07 14.45
C ASP A 54 -6.65 -1.56 15.45
N GLY A 55 -6.34 -1.60 16.75
CA GLY A 55 -7.27 -1.32 17.84
C GLY A 55 -7.97 -2.56 18.40
N ALA A 56 -7.87 -3.71 17.75
CA ALA A 56 -8.36 -4.98 18.26
C ALA A 56 -7.30 -6.10 18.19
N ARG A 57 -6.52 -6.16 17.11
CA ARG A 57 -5.53 -7.20 16.83
C ARG A 57 -4.32 -6.68 16.07
N TYR A 58 -3.20 -7.40 16.15
CA TYR A 58 -2.04 -7.08 15.33
C TYR A 58 -2.24 -7.48 13.87
N ALA A 59 -2.01 -6.53 12.96
CA ALA A 59 -1.96 -6.73 11.51
C ALA A 59 -0.54 -6.51 10.98
N LEU A 60 -0.18 -7.22 9.91
CA LEU A 60 1.09 -7.03 9.22
C LEU A 60 1.08 -5.71 8.45
N LEU A 61 2.02 -4.81 8.72
CA LEU A 61 2.17 -3.55 7.96
C LEU A 61 3.04 -3.74 6.72
N ALA A 62 4.16 -4.44 6.86
CA ALA A 62 5.08 -4.71 5.76
C ALA A 62 5.91 -5.96 6.07
N PRO A 63 6.04 -6.91 5.13
CA PRO A 63 7.07 -7.94 5.19
C PRO A 63 8.37 -7.36 4.63
N CYS A 64 9.32 -7.00 5.49
CA CYS A 64 10.70 -6.75 5.09
C CYS A 64 11.52 -8.05 5.20
N HIS A 65 12.64 -8.16 4.49
CA HIS A 65 13.45 -9.38 4.41
C HIS A 65 14.69 -9.35 5.35
N HIS A 66 15.12 -8.17 5.79
CA HIS A 66 16.08 -8.02 6.88
C HIS A 66 15.41 -7.32 8.05
N GLU A 67 15.75 -7.79 9.25
CA GLU A 67 15.26 -7.44 10.59
C GLU A 67 14.39 -6.20 10.64
N CYS A 68 13.16 -6.34 11.13
CA CYS A 68 12.31 -5.20 11.45
C CYS A 68 13.14 -4.22 12.29
N VAL A 69 13.42 -3.03 11.75
CA VAL A 69 14.30 -2.08 12.40
C VAL A 69 13.56 -1.49 13.60
N GLU A 70 13.92 -1.93 14.81
CA GLU A 70 13.53 -1.28 16.06
C GLU A 70 14.20 0.11 16.11
N GLY A 71 13.47 1.19 15.80
CA GLY A 71 14.06 2.55 15.78
C GLY A 71 13.36 3.55 14.85
N GLU A 72 13.87 4.80 14.85
CA GLU A 72 13.20 6.01 14.31
C GLU A 72 13.07 6.09 12.77
N GLY A 73 13.54 5.08 12.02
CA GLY A 73 13.50 5.10 10.55
C GLY A 73 14.36 6.20 9.92
N VAL A 74 14.29 6.34 8.60
CA VAL A 74 14.91 7.47 7.88
C VAL A 74 13.90 8.60 7.76
N ARG A 75 14.27 9.79 8.22
CA ARG A 75 13.41 10.99 8.15
C ARG A 75 13.80 11.87 6.97
N HIS A 76 12.86 12.07 6.08
CA HIS A 76 12.95 12.95 4.91
C HIS A 76 12.30 14.28 5.27
N GLU A 77 13.11 15.27 5.59
CA GLU A 77 12.62 16.62 5.90
C GLU A 77 12.22 17.36 4.62
N GLN A 78 11.39 18.39 4.79
CA GLN A 78 10.96 19.27 3.70
C GLN A 78 12.13 19.72 2.83
N GLY A 79 12.02 19.53 1.51
CA GLY A 79 13.05 19.89 0.55
C GLY A 79 12.90 19.18 -0.80
N GLU A 80 13.89 19.38 -1.66
CA GLU A 80 13.93 18.81 -3.01
C GLU A 80 15.00 17.72 -3.11
N LEU A 81 14.63 16.58 -3.68
CA LEU A 81 15.53 15.54 -4.17
C LEU A 81 15.95 15.93 -5.59
N THR A 82 17.19 16.40 -5.72
CA THR A 82 17.73 16.93 -6.99
C THR A 82 18.60 15.92 -7.76
N ALA A 83 18.76 14.73 -7.20
CA ALA A 83 19.47 13.61 -7.80
C ALA A 83 18.71 12.31 -7.52
N ASP A 84 19.02 11.28 -8.29
CA ASP A 84 18.41 9.97 -8.11
C ASP A 84 18.65 9.43 -6.69
N GLU A 85 17.59 8.92 -6.07
CA GLU A 85 17.63 8.34 -4.75
C GLU A 85 16.85 7.02 -4.72
N THR A 86 17.24 6.11 -3.84
CA THR A 86 16.54 4.86 -3.61
C THR A 86 16.18 4.73 -2.15
N TRP A 87 14.90 4.55 -1.85
CA TRP A 87 14.37 4.30 -0.51
C TRP A 87 14.12 2.81 -0.34
N THR A 88 14.99 2.18 0.44
CA THR A 88 15.00 0.73 0.60
C THR A 88 14.14 0.29 1.80
N CYS A 89 13.57 -0.91 1.74
CA CYS A 89 12.87 -1.47 2.89
C CYS A 89 13.80 -1.66 4.12
N GLU A 90 15.11 -1.89 3.89
CA GLU A 90 16.11 -2.12 4.95
C GLU A 90 16.43 -0.86 5.76
N GLU A 91 16.31 0.33 5.16
CA GLU A 91 16.49 1.62 5.83
C GLU A 91 15.19 2.14 6.46
N GLY A 92 14.07 1.48 6.14
CA GLY A 92 12.74 1.90 6.56
C GLY A 92 12.46 1.73 8.07
N PRO A 93 11.39 2.38 8.59
CA PRO A 93 10.40 3.15 7.86
C PRO A 93 10.94 4.49 7.33
N HIS A 94 10.50 4.91 6.14
CA HIS A 94 10.79 6.23 5.59
C HIS A 94 9.72 7.21 6.07
N VAL A 95 10.08 8.16 6.93
CA VAL A 95 9.18 9.19 7.46
C VAL A 95 9.31 10.45 6.61
N VAL A 96 8.29 10.76 5.83
CA VAL A 96 8.17 12.00 5.04
C VAL A 96 7.58 13.09 5.92
N ASN A 97 8.40 14.10 6.23
CA ASN A 97 8.04 15.21 7.09
C ASN A 97 8.00 16.55 6.35
N GLY A 98 6.80 17.08 6.15
CA GLY A 98 6.57 18.26 5.33
C GLY A 98 6.49 17.90 3.84
N GLN A 99 6.88 18.83 2.98
CA GLN A 99 6.81 18.64 1.53
C GLN A 99 8.16 18.15 1.00
N VAL A 100 8.22 16.89 0.55
CA VAL A 100 9.39 16.33 -0.13
C VAL A 100 9.09 16.30 -1.62
N ILE A 101 9.94 16.93 -2.43
CA ILE A 101 9.73 17.11 -3.86
C ILE A 101 10.80 16.31 -4.62
N VAL A 102 10.38 15.41 -5.51
CA VAL A 102 11.27 14.80 -6.51
C VAL A 102 11.36 15.77 -7.68
N ALA A 103 12.50 16.46 -7.79
CA ALA A 103 12.68 17.53 -8.77
C ALA A 103 12.73 16.99 -10.21
N ALA A 104 12.51 17.88 -11.18
CA ALA A 104 12.64 17.56 -12.60
C ALA A 104 14.01 16.92 -12.92
N GLY A 105 13.99 15.79 -13.64
CA GLY A 105 15.19 15.05 -14.01
C GLY A 105 15.75 14.12 -12.92
N ALA A 106 15.23 14.16 -11.69
CA ALA A 106 15.57 13.19 -10.65
C ALA A 106 14.58 12.01 -10.64
N ILE A 107 15.07 10.84 -10.24
CA ILE A 107 14.30 9.62 -10.08
C ILE A 107 14.33 9.18 -8.62
N LEU A 108 13.17 9.14 -7.98
CA LEU A 108 13.01 8.46 -6.71
C LEU A 108 12.54 7.02 -6.96
N THR A 109 13.35 6.05 -6.56
CA THR A 109 12.98 4.64 -6.55
C THR A 109 12.61 4.21 -5.14
N ILE A 110 11.49 3.52 -4.96
CA ILE A 110 11.11 2.94 -3.67
C ILE A 110 11.00 1.44 -3.84
N ASP A 111 11.81 0.71 -3.07
CA ASP A 111 11.91 -0.74 -3.21
C ASP A 111 10.67 -1.45 -2.63
N ALA A 112 10.39 -2.63 -3.20
CA ALA A 112 9.32 -3.51 -2.73
C ALA A 112 9.43 -3.77 -1.21
N GLY A 113 8.28 -3.78 -0.52
CA GLY A 113 8.19 -3.99 0.93
C GLY A 113 8.50 -2.74 1.78
N ALA A 114 8.88 -1.61 1.18
CA ALA A 114 9.15 -0.40 1.96
C ALA A 114 7.91 0.12 2.68
N LEU A 115 8.12 0.74 3.84
CA LEU A 115 7.11 1.41 4.64
C LEU A 115 7.36 2.91 4.63
N LEU A 116 6.45 3.66 4.03
CA LEU A 116 6.42 5.11 4.04
C LEU A 116 5.40 5.63 5.05
N ARG A 117 5.83 6.57 5.86
CA ARG A 117 5.04 7.26 6.89
C ARG A 117 4.99 8.74 6.58
N LEU A 118 3.80 9.27 6.37
CA LEU A 118 3.62 10.68 6.13
C LEU A 118 3.11 11.35 7.42
N THR A 119 3.85 12.35 7.90
CA THR A 119 3.44 13.18 9.05
C THR A 119 2.23 14.05 8.68
N PRO A 120 1.55 14.67 9.67
CA PRO A 120 0.39 15.49 9.38
C PRO A 120 0.67 16.58 8.34
N SER A 121 -0.21 16.70 7.35
CA SER A 121 -0.10 17.62 6.20
C SER A 121 1.11 17.42 5.30
N SER A 122 1.89 16.33 5.44
CA SER A 122 3.05 16.07 4.57
C SER A 122 2.62 15.51 3.21
N THR A 123 3.48 15.70 2.20
CA THR A 123 3.30 15.20 0.83
C THR A 123 4.64 14.78 0.24
N LEU A 124 4.58 13.75 -0.60
CA LEU A 124 5.63 13.39 -1.55
C LEU A 124 5.17 13.85 -2.93
N ASP A 125 5.78 14.90 -3.44
CA ASP A 125 5.42 15.53 -4.70
C ASP A 125 6.45 15.18 -5.76
N VAL A 126 6.02 14.78 -6.94
CA VAL A 126 6.90 14.54 -8.08
C VAL A 126 6.68 15.67 -9.06
N ASP A 127 7.65 16.56 -9.22
CA ASP A 127 7.52 17.66 -10.17
C ASP A 127 7.33 17.13 -11.60
N PRO A 128 6.76 17.95 -12.50
CA PRO A 128 6.76 17.63 -13.93
C PRO A 128 8.18 17.27 -14.40
N GLU A 129 8.32 16.16 -15.12
CA GLU A 129 9.60 15.57 -15.57
C GLU A 129 10.50 15.00 -14.45
N GLY A 130 10.08 15.04 -13.18
CA GLY A 130 10.56 14.14 -12.14
C GLY A 130 9.90 12.77 -12.28
N ARG A 131 10.46 11.74 -11.64
CA ARG A 131 9.91 10.39 -11.74
C ARG A 131 9.92 9.64 -10.42
N LEU A 132 8.77 9.08 -10.06
CA LEU A 132 8.64 8.10 -8.98
C LEU A 132 8.51 6.70 -9.57
N VAL A 133 9.29 5.76 -9.04
CA VAL A 133 9.32 4.36 -9.46
C VAL A 133 9.11 3.47 -8.26
N ILE A 134 7.97 2.79 -8.25
CA ILE A 134 7.64 1.75 -7.30
C ILE A 134 7.17 0.54 -8.10
N ASP A 135 8.05 -0.44 -8.27
CA ASP A 135 7.73 -1.70 -8.97
C ASP A 135 7.67 -2.87 -7.97
N ALA A 136 6.73 -2.77 -7.04
CA ALA A 136 6.56 -3.76 -5.98
C ALA A 136 5.76 -4.98 -6.47
N THR A 137 5.58 -5.98 -5.60
CA THR A 137 4.80 -7.20 -5.90
C THR A 137 3.76 -7.46 -4.84
N ALA A 138 2.75 -8.28 -5.15
CA ALA A 138 1.74 -8.69 -4.16
C ALA A 138 2.34 -9.36 -2.90
N GLY A 139 3.52 -9.97 -2.99
CA GLY A 139 4.22 -10.60 -1.86
C GLY A 139 5.02 -9.63 -0.98
N GLY A 140 5.26 -8.41 -1.48
CA GLY A 140 5.98 -7.35 -0.78
C GLY A 140 5.52 -5.99 -1.30
N PRO A 141 4.26 -5.60 -1.04
CA PRO A 141 3.76 -4.30 -1.47
C PRO A 141 4.48 -3.18 -0.71
N VAL A 142 4.56 -1.99 -1.31
CA VAL A 142 4.95 -0.78 -0.57
C VAL A 142 3.74 -0.27 0.19
N LEU A 143 3.89 0.01 1.48
CA LEU A 143 2.83 0.61 2.31
C LEU A 143 3.12 2.08 2.55
N VAL A 144 2.18 2.94 2.21
CA VAL A 144 2.16 4.38 2.47
C VAL A 144 1.02 4.64 3.45
N THR A 145 1.34 5.14 4.63
CA THR A 145 0.37 5.35 5.71
C THR A 145 0.68 6.62 6.49
N SER A 146 -0.25 7.08 7.33
CA SER A 146 0.03 8.14 8.30
C SER A 146 1.12 7.73 9.28
N ASP A 147 1.82 8.73 9.84
CA ASP A 147 2.95 8.54 10.75
C ASP A 147 2.58 7.75 12.01
N ASN A 148 1.44 8.10 12.63
CA ASN A 148 0.87 7.31 13.74
C ASN A 148 0.18 6.03 13.25
N GLY A 149 -0.09 5.94 11.94
CA GLY A 149 -0.62 4.75 11.33
C GLY A 149 -2.02 4.36 11.73
N GLN A 150 -2.79 5.23 12.38
CA GLN A 150 -4.12 4.93 12.92
C GLN A 150 -5.16 5.95 12.49
N GLN A 151 -4.77 7.22 12.46
CA GLN A 151 -5.64 8.30 12.06
C GLN A 151 -5.13 8.87 10.75
N ALA A 152 -6.05 9.23 9.87
CA ALA A 152 -5.68 9.96 8.70
C ALA A 152 -5.15 11.34 9.05
N GLY A 153 -4.05 11.73 8.41
CA GLY A 153 -3.32 12.93 8.84
C GLY A 153 -2.50 13.62 7.76
N PHE A 154 -2.03 12.90 6.74
CA PHE A 154 -1.23 13.51 5.67
C PHE A 154 -2.08 14.02 4.51
N ALA A 155 -1.46 14.78 3.61
CA ALA A 155 -2.12 15.48 2.51
C ALA A 155 -3.23 16.46 2.96
N SER A 156 -3.97 16.97 1.98
CA SER A 156 -5.07 17.93 2.19
C SER A 156 -6.22 17.65 1.23
N SER A 157 -7.26 18.49 1.23
CA SER A 157 -8.35 18.38 0.24
C SER A 157 -7.92 18.65 -1.19
N ARG A 158 -6.76 19.29 -1.40
CA ARG A 158 -6.23 19.66 -2.73
C ARG A 158 -5.04 18.80 -3.18
N SER A 159 -4.61 17.85 -2.36
CA SER A 159 -3.46 16.99 -2.66
C SER A 159 -3.72 15.55 -2.23
N GLY A 160 -3.04 14.61 -2.88
CA GLY A 160 -2.78 13.28 -2.35
C GLY A 160 -1.57 13.29 -1.42
N GLY A 161 -1.32 12.16 -0.76
CA GLY A 161 -0.06 11.95 -0.03
C GLY A 161 1.11 11.73 -0.96
N ILE A 162 0.86 11.06 -2.09
CA ILE A 162 1.79 10.98 -3.21
C ILE A 162 1.16 11.73 -4.37
N ASN A 163 1.84 12.74 -4.89
CA ASN A 163 1.37 13.55 -6.01
C ASN A 163 2.27 13.31 -7.22
N VAL A 164 1.68 12.77 -8.28
CA VAL A 164 2.36 12.44 -9.54
C VAL A 164 1.69 13.14 -10.70
N PHE A 165 2.49 13.58 -11.66
CA PHE A 165 2.02 14.33 -12.81
C PHE A 165 2.08 13.50 -14.09
N ALA A 166 1.09 13.69 -14.94
CA ALA A 166 1.16 13.23 -16.32
C ALA A 166 2.28 13.98 -17.05
N VAL A 167 2.89 13.30 -18.00
CA VAL A 167 4.07 13.78 -18.73
C VAL A 167 3.78 13.94 -20.21
N GLY A 168 4.65 14.62 -20.95
CA GLY A 168 4.53 14.72 -22.41
C GLY A 168 4.67 13.35 -23.10
N SER A 169 4.13 13.24 -24.32
CA SER A 169 4.29 12.05 -25.15
C SER A 169 5.77 11.72 -25.38
N GLY A 170 6.16 10.46 -25.14
CA GLY A 170 7.55 10.00 -25.29
C GLY A 170 8.42 10.18 -24.04
N VAL A 171 7.87 10.72 -22.95
CA VAL A 171 8.51 10.73 -21.63
C VAL A 171 7.97 9.55 -20.82
N GLU A 172 8.86 8.88 -20.08
CA GLU A 172 8.47 7.77 -19.20
C GLU A 172 7.75 8.30 -17.96
N PRO A 173 6.46 7.95 -17.73
CA PRO A 173 5.72 8.44 -16.59
C PRO A 173 6.19 7.78 -15.28
N SER A 174 5.73 8.33 -14.16
CA SER A 174 5.85 7.67 -12.85
C SER A 174 5.09 6.34 -12.84
N LEU A 175 5.65 5.34 -12.16
CA LEU A 175 5.12 3.98 -12.04
C LEU A 175 4.89 3.66 -10.57
N LEU A 176 3.66 3.27 -10.24
CA LEU A 176 3.28 2.77 -8.93
C LEU A 176 2.58 1.42 -9.14
N ARG A 177 3.25 0.34 -8.78
CA ARG A 177 2.71 -1.01 -8.82
C ARG A 177 2.71 -1.63 -7.43
N HIS A 178 1.60 -2.28 -7.06
CA HIS A 178 1.43 -2.94 -5.76
C HIS A 178 1.72 -2.02 -4.57
N VAL A 179 1.23 -0.78 -4.64
CA VAL A 179 1.32 0.21 -3.56
C VAL A 179 0.02 0.21 -2.77
N ILE A 180 0.10 0.16 -1.45
CA ILE A 180 -1.02 0.37 -0.55
C ILE A 180 -0.93 1.80 -0.03
N VAL A 181 -1.94 2.63 -0.28
CA VAL A 181 -2.01 3.98 0.29
C VAL A 181 -3.22 4.06 1.20
N GLU A 182 -2.97 4.30 2.48
CA GLU A 182 -4.01 4.36 3.49
C GLU A 182 -3.87 5.52 4.46
N ARG A 183 -4.99 5.92 5.06
CA ARG A 183 -5.02 6.95 6.11
C ARG A 183 -4.40 8.28 5.65
N GLY A 184 -4.59 8.64 4.39
CA GLY A 184 -4.39 10.00 3.90
C GLY A 184 -5.66 10.83 4.03
N HIS A 185 -5.54 12.14 3.80
CA HIS A 185 -6.71 12.89 3.35
C HIS A 185 -7.14 12.34 1.99
N ASN A 186 -6.44 12.65 0.89
CA ASN A 186 -6.54 11.84 -0.32
C ASN A 186 -5.33 10.90 -0.40
N GLY A 187 -5.50 9.73 -1.03
CA GLY A 187 -4.42 8.74 -1.16
C GLY A 187 -3.34 9.22 -2.14
N ILE A 188 -3.64 9.15 -3.44
CA ILE A 188 -2.74 9.58 -4.52
C ILE A 188 -3.37 10.75 -5.27
N GLY A 189 -2.59 11.77 -5.60
CA GLY A 189 -2.97 12.83 -6.53
C GLY A 189 -2.37 12.55 -7.91
N VAL A 190 -3.21 12.53 -8.94
CA VAL A 190 -2.79 12.45 -10.34
C VAL A 190 -3.15 13.78 -11.00
N PHE A 191 -2.13 14.50 -11.45
CA PHE A 191 -2.26 15.86 -11.98
C PHE A 191 -1.75 15.98 -13.42
N GLY A 192 -2.00 17.11 -14.08
CA GLY A 192 -1.47 17.40 -15.41
C GLY A 192 -2.15 16.63 -16.56
N LEU A 193 -3.31 16.01 -16.32
CA LEU A 193 -3.98 15.24 -17.36
C LEU A 193 -4.49 16.15 -18.48
N SER A 194 -4.16 15.77 -19.71
CA SER A 194 -4.69 16.33 -20.96
C SER A 194 -4.77 15.26 -22.06
N ALA A 195 -5.46 15.55 -23.16
CA ALA A 195 -5.64 14.67 -24.30
C ALA A 195 -4.32 14.24 -24.99
N SER A 196 -3.22 14.96 -24.73
CA SER A 196 -1.89 14.68 -25.30
C SER A 196 -0.86 14.22 -24.27
N SER A 197 -1.26 14.13 -23.00
CA SER A 197 -0.41 13.66 -21.91
C SER A 197 -0.31 12.14 -21.86
N THR A 198 0.75 11.65 -21.26
CA THR A 198 0.91 10.25 -20.82
C THR A 198 0.69 10.22 -19.30
N PRO A 199 -0.39 9.59 -18.81
CA PRO A 199 -0.71 9.56 -17.38
C PRO A 199 0.29 8.69 -16.59
N PRO A 200 0.45 8.93 -15.28
CA PRO A 200 1.12 8.00 -14.37
C PRO A 200 0.50 6.60 -14.43
N VAL A 201 1.34 5.58 -14.31
CA VAL A 201 0.89 4.18 -14.29
C VAL A 201 0.63 3.77 -12.84
N LEU A 202 -0.63 3.56 -12.49
CA LEU A 202 -1.05 2.97 -11.22
C LEU A 202 -1.62 1.58 -11.52
N ASP A 203 -0.95 0.53 -11.05
CA ASP A 203 -1.26 -0.86 -11.41
C ASP A 203 -1.30 -1.75 -10.16
N ASN A 204 -2.41 -2.46 -9.94
CA ASN A 204 -2.59 -3.33 -8.78
C ASN A 204 -2.33 -2.67 -7.40
N CYS A 205 -2.56 -1.37 -7.28
CA CYS A 205 -2.49 -0.63 -6.01
C CYS A 205 -3.77 -0.82 -5.18
N THR A 206 -3.67 -0.61 -3.87
CA THR A 206 -4.83 -0.60 -2.97
C THR A 206 -4.91 0.74 -2.26
N LEU A 207 -6.00 1.47 -2.48
CA LEU A 207 -6.21 2.78 -1.86
C LEU A 207 -7.38 2.67 -0.91
N ARG A 208 -7.11 2.77 0.40
CA ARG A 208 -8.11 2.46 1.42
C ARG A 208 -8.06 3.36 2.63
N GLU A 209 -9.17 3.48 3.34
CA GLU A 209 -9.23 4.19 4.63
C GLU A 209 -8.71 5.63 4.55
N ASN A 210 -8.81 6.27 3.37
CA ASN A 210 -8.51 7.69 3.20
C ASN A 210 -9.75 8.52 3.59
N GLN A 211 -9.57 9.69 4.19
CA GLN A 211 -10.70 10.55 4.59
C GLN A 211 -11.46 11.11 3.37
N GLY A 212 -10.73 11.44 2.32
CA GLY A 212 -11.17 11.92 1.03
C GLY A 212 -11.11 10.80 -0.01
N LEU A 213 -10.60 11.13 -1.19
CA LEU A 213 -10.56 10.23 -2.33
C LEU A 213 -9.42 9.20 -2.20
N GLY A 214 -9.62 8.02 -2.81
CA GLY A 214 -8.49 7.14 -3.13
C GLY A 214 -7.53 7.86 -4.07
N ILE A 215 -8.00 8.23 -5.26
CA ILE A 215 -7.25 9.04 -6.24
C ILE A 215 -7.93 10.40 -6.42
N LEU A 216 -7.22 11.48 -6.10
CA LEU A 216 -7.56 12.85 -6.48
C LEU A 216 -7.10 13.10 -7.92
N ILE A 217 -7.94 13.72 -8.73
CA ILE A 217 -7.64 14.03 -10.13
C ILE A 217 -7.60 15.54 -10.36
N GLY A 218 -6.49 16.03 -10.91
CA GLY A 218 -6.36 17.37 -11.47
C GLY A 218 -5.99 17.31 -12.95
N CYS A 219 -6.62 18.19 -13.74
CA CYS A 219 -6.45 18.23 -15.19
C CYS A 219 -6.08 19.62 -15.66
N ASP A 220 -5.32 19.68 -16.76
CA ASP A 220 -4.95 20.93 -17.41
C ASP A 220 -6.01 21.42 -18.40
N GLU A 221 -6.99 20.56 -18.73
CA GLU A 221 -8.10 20.91 -19.61
C GLU A 221 -9.42 20.28 -19.16
N PRO A 222 -10.57 20.91 -19.49
CA PRO A 222 -11.87 20.26 -19.37
C PRO A 222 -11.91 18.97 -20.19
N ASP A 223 -12.53 17.93 -19.64
CA ASP A 223 -12.72 16.64 -20.30
C ASP A 223 -11.43 15.86 -20.66
N ALA A 224 -10.30 16.18 -20.02
CA ALA A 224 -9.09 15.39 -20.14
C ALA A 224 -9.38 13.89 -19.87
N PRO A 225 -8.81 12.96 -20.66
CA PRO A 225 -9.06 11.54 -20.49
C PRO A 225 -8.47 11.06 -19.17
N VAL A 226 -9.33 10.71 -18.22
CA VAL A 226 -8.94 10.10 -16.96
C VAL A 226 -8.74 8.59 -17.18
N PRO A 227 -7.60 8.00 -16.78
CA PRO A 227 -7.40 6.56 -16.87
C PRO A 227 -8.46 5.77 -16.10
N ASP A 228 -8.84 4.61 -16.63
CA ASP A 228 -9.64 3.64 -15.88
C ASP A 228 -8.75 2.93 -14.86
N PHE A 229 -8.57 3.55 -13.70
CA PHE A 229 -7.74 3.02 -12.63
C PHE A 229 -8.29 1.69 -12.09
N ALA A 230 -9.60 1.44 -12.12
CA ALA A 230 -10.14 0.16 -11.67
C ALA A 230 -9.79 -0.98 -12.64
N ALA A 231 -9.81 -0.73 -13.96
CA ALA A 231 -9.43 -1.72 -14.96
C ALA A 231 -7.94 -2.12 -14.88
N ALA A 232 -7.07 -1.26 -14.33
CA ALA A 232 -5.66 -1.55 -14.05
C ALA A 232 -5.44 -2.41 -12.77
N GLY A 233 -6.51 -3.01 -12.23
CA GLY A 233 -6.43 -3.88 -11.05
C GLY A 233 -6.31 -3.13 -9.73
N ASN A 234 -6.46 -1.80 -9.72
CA ASN A 234 -6.45 -1.03 -8.48
C ASN A 234 -7.73 -1.31 -7.67
N LEU A 235 -7.58 -1.40 -6.36
CA LEU A 235 -8.66 -1.69 -5.43
C LEU A 235 -8.90 -0.49 -4.50
N PHE A 236 -10.18 -0.21 -4.22
CA PHE A 236 -10.59 0.94 -3.42
C PHE A 236 -11.53 0.50 -2.30
N PHE A 237 -11.24 0.90 -1.07
CA PHE A 237 -12.06 0.49 0.10
C PHE A 237 -12.15 1.59 1.15
N ASN A 238 -13.36 1.89 1.62
CA ASN A 238 -13.56 2.80 2.76
C ASN A 238 -12.90 4.18 2.62
N ASN A 239 -12.82 4.72 1.40
CA ASN A 239 -12.38 6.10 1.16
C ASN A 239 -13.58 7.04 1.32
N GLY A 240 -13.49 8.01 2.24
CA GLY A 240 -14.63 8.84 2.64
C GLY A 240 -15.14 9.79 1.54
N GLY A 241 -14.28 10.18 0.60
CA GLY A 241 -14.60 11.01 -0.56
C GLY A 241 -14.96 10.21 -1.82
N GLY A 242 -14.80 8.88 -1.82
CA GLY A 242 -14.97 8.00 -2.97
C GLY A 242 -13.66 7.45 -3.53
N ASP A 243 -13.76 6.67 -4.61
CA ASP A 243 -12.63 5.92 -5.15
C ASP A 243 -11.69 6.79 -5.98
N VAL A 244 -12.23 7.44 -7.02
CA VAL A 244 -11.50 8.29 -7.95
C VAL A 244 -12.30 9.59 -8.15
N GLY A 245 -11.62 10.73 -8.04
CA GLY A 245 -12.23 12.04 -8.27
C GLY A 245 -12.59 12.29 -9.74
N SER A 246 -13.46 13.25 -9.99
CA SER A 246 -13.63 13.80 -11.33
C SER A 246 -12.56 14.83 -11.61
N CYS A 247 -12.21 14.95 -12.89
CA CYS A 247 -11.33 15.98 -13.42
C CYS A 247 -11.69 17.38 -12.87
N GLN A 248 -10.81 17.95 -12.04
CA GLN A 248 -10.89 19.34 -11.59
C GLN A 248 -9.85 20.13 -12.39
N THR A 249 -10.29 21.18 -13.09
CA THR A 249 -9.37 22.19 -13.65
C THR A 249 -9.10 23.21 -12.56
N GLU A 250 -7.84 23.40 -12.17
CA GLU A 250 -7.44 24.52 -11.31
C GLU A 250 -7.19 25.81 -12.12
#